data_AF-A0A024TVS8-F1
#
_entry.id   AF-A0A024TVS8-F1
#
_cell.length_a   1.000
_cell.length_b   1.000
_cell.length_c   1.000
_cell.angle_alpha   90.00
_cell.angle_beta   90.00
_cell.angle_gamma   90.00
#
_symmetry.space_group_name_H-M   'P 1'
#
loop_
_entity.id
_entity.type
_entity.pdbx_description
1 polymer ?
#
loop_
_entity_poly.entity_id
_entity_poly.type
_entity_poly.pdbx_seq_one_letter_code
_entity_poly.pdbx_strand_id
1 'polypeptide(L)'
;MVPWIFAVNCGIFLASVFVGCHVFASHAHDVFNAPAQIVSIRLVFIFILTAASFFLQFLSTEISSPMSPEAIVHDMVEEVVTGVVEAIMLLSFFFLLVVHVGGSDRAIELFSQFHSMRNRAPTMVVFTPPATSPSLQSKTGNEEGTDAAAQRGPVEYMQYRKVIFTFVVVRPIVSIAMVVNRYYDNWQVRLALASVNILITVSAVVAILLTIRRLFSAIDSRFNVLGKFFVVKGLLLVRSFQWAAYCLLFTDHDDLYMLRAYYTLCSVECLFFCVVFAVTFRPATFRRIESFPGMTLMGVWDVAMHPIPAPRDVDDGLKNPARMQCVEV
;
A
#
# COMPACT_ATOMS: atom_id res chain seq x y z
N MET A 1 -32.80 8.05 -16.19
CA MET A 1 -31.88 6.99 -16.63
C MET A 1 -31.70 7.01 -18.14
N VAL A 2 -30.47 7.20 -18.62
CA VAL A 2 -30.13 7.11 -20.05
C VAL A 2 -29.66 5.68 -20.33
N PRO A 3 -30.41 4.86 -21.11
CA PRO A 3 -30.19 3.41 -21.18
C PRO A 3 -28.76 2.98 -21.57
N TRP A 4 -28.11 3.75 -22.44
CA TRP A 4 -26.75 3.42 -22.90
C TRP A 4 -25.68 3.66 -21.82
N ILE A 5 -25.82 4.69 -20.97
CA ILE A 5 -24.86 4.97 -19.87
C ILE A 5 -24.88 3.83 -18.85
N PHE A 6 -26.07 3.32 -18.55
CA PHE A 6 -26.23 2.16 -17.67
C PHE A 6 -25.59 0.91 -18.27
N ALA A 7 -25.85 0.62 -19.56
CA ALA A 7 -25.25 -0.53 -20.23
C ALA A 7 -23.71 -0.47 -20.24
N VAL A 8 -23.13 0.73 -20.45
CA VAL A 8 -21.69 0.96 -20.39
C VAL A 8 -21.13 0.68 -18.99
N ASN A 9 -21.72 1.26 -17.94
CA ASN A 9 -21.27 1.04 -16.56
C ASN A 9 -21.40 -0.43 -16.13
N CYS A 10 -22.48 -1.11 -16.54
CA CYS A 10 -22.66 -2.54 -16.30
C CYS A 10 -21.56 -3.36 -17.01
N GLY A 11 -21.27 -3.05 -18.28
CA GLY A 11 -20.18 -3.70 -19.02
C GLY A 11 -18.81 -3.50 -18.36
N ILE A 12 -18.51 -2.29 -17.90
CA ILE A 12 -17.25 -1.97 -17.18
C ILE A 12 -17.16 -2.75 -15.87
N PHE A 13 -18.24 -2.80 -15.09
CA PHE A 13 -18.33 -3.57 -13.85
C PHE A 13 -18.06 -5.05 -14.10
N LEU A 14 -18.79 -5.66 -15.05
CA LEU A 14 -18.63 -7.08 -15.38
C LEU A 14 -17.23 -7.40 -15.90
N ALA A 15 -16.64 -6.53 -16.72
CA ALA A 15 -15.26 -6.67 -17.19
C ALA A 15 -14.26 -6.62 -16.02
N SER A 16 -14.46 -5.71 -15.06
CA SER A 16 -13.61 -5.59 -13.87
C SER A 16 -13.67 -6.83 -12.99
N VAL A 17 -14.88 -7.35 -12.75
CA VAL A 17 -15.09 -8.61 -12.03
C VAL A 17 -14.43 -9.78 -12.75
N PHE A 18 -14.63 -9.88 -14.07
CA PHE A 18 -14.01 -10.94 -14.88
C PHE A 18 -12.49 -10.93 -14.79
N VAL A 19 -11.86 -9.76 -14.94
CA VAL A 19 -10.40 -9.60 -14.80
C VAL A 19 -9.96 -10.00 -13.39
N GLY A 20 -10.67 -9.57 -12.36
CA GLY A 20 -10.40 -9.96 -10.97
C GLY A 20 -10.45 -11.49 -10.78
N CYS A 21 -11.53 -12.14 -11.21
CA CYS A 21 -11.69 -13.59 -11.14
C CYS A 21 -10.60 -14.34 -11.91
N HIS A 22 -10.21 -13.85 -13.10
CA HIS A 22 -9.12 -14.44 -13.88
C HIS A 22 -7.79 -14.37 -13.12
N VAL A 23 -7.46 -13.23 -12.52
CA VAL A 23 -6.23 -13.08 -11.74
C VAL A 23 -6.26 -13.94 -10.48
N PHE A 24 -7.41 -14.03 -9.80
CA PHE A 24 -7.60 -14.94 -8.68
C PHE A 24 -7.33 -16.39 -9.08
N ALA A 25 -7.92 -16.86 -10.18
CA ALA A 25 -7.73 -18.21 -10.68
C ALA A 25 -6.26 -18.48 -11.03
N SER A 26 -5.59 -17.55 -11.72
CA SER A 26 -4.16 -17.66 -12.03
C SER A 26 -3.31 -17.81 -10.76
N HIS A 27 -3.58 -17.00 -9.72
CA HIS A 27 -2.88 -17.14 -8.45
C HIS A 27 -3.22 -18.42 -7.69
N ALA A 28 -4.44 -18.94 -7.82
CA ALA A 28 -4.86 -20.17 -7.14
C ALA A 28 -4.19 -21.41 -7.75
N HIS A 29 -3.97 -21.43 -9.06
CA HIS A 29 -3.31 -22.56 -9.75
C HIS A 29 -1.78 -22.55 -9.57
N ASP A 30 -1.16 -21.38 -9.51
CA ASP A 30 0.30 -21.20 -9.54
C ASP A 30 0.86 -20.77 -8.17
N VAL A 31 0.89 -21.71 -7.21
CA VAL A 31 1.36 -21.47 -5.84
C VAL A 31 2.90 -21.44 -5.77
N PHE A 32 3.48 -20.23 -5.74
CA PHE A 32 4.94 -20.05 -5.65
C PHE A 32 5.42 -19.39 -4.34
N ASN A 33 4.59 -18.54 -3.72
CA ASN A 33 4.94 -17.77 -2.53
C ASN A 33 3.64 -17.45 -1.77
N ALA A 34 3.33 -18.24 -0.74
CA ALA A 34 2.06 -18.15 -0.02
C ALA A 34 1.77 -16.74 0.54
N PRO A 35 2.71 -16.04 1.21
CA PRO A 35 2.49 -14.65 1.64
C PRO A 35 2.16 -13.69 0.49
N ALA A 36 2.90 -13.76 -0.62
CA ALA A 36 2.66 -12.87 -1.76
C ALA A 36 1.35 -13.18 -2.49
N GLN A 37 0.99 -14.46 -2.58
CA GLN A 37 -0.26 -14.94 -3.15
C GLN A 37 -1.45 -14.47 -2.31
N ILE A 38 -1.36 -14.59 -0.98
CA ILE A 38 -2.36 -14.09 -0.03
C ILE A 38 -2.61 -12.59 -0.23
N VAL A 39 -1.53 -11.79 -0.32
CA VAL A 39 -1.65 -10.35 -0.56
C VAL A 39 -2.27 -10.09 -1.92
N SER A 40 -1.84 -10.80 -2.97
CA SER A 40 -2.37 -10.61 -4.33
C SER A 40 -3.86 -10.93 -4.40
N ILE A 41 -4.29 -12.04 -3.80
CA ILE A 41 -5.71 -12.42 -3.69
C ILE A 41 -6.49 -11.36 -2.93
N ARG A 42 -5.96 -10.84 -1.82
CA ARG A 42 -6.63 -9.76 -1.07
C ARG A 42 -6.79 -8.50 -1.92
N LEU A 43 -5.76 -8.11 -2.66
CA LEU A 43 -5.83 -6.97 -3.56
C LEU A 43 -6.88 -7.20 -4.67
N VAL A 44 -6.99 -8.41 -5.22
CA VAL A 44 -8.07 -8.77 -6.17
C VAL A 44 -9.45 -8.53 -5.56
N PHE A 45 -9.68 -9.04 -4.34
CA PHE A 45 -10.96 -8.84 -3.65
C PHE A 45 -11.25 -7.36 -3.43
N ILE A 46 -10.24 -6.60 -3.06
CA ILE A 46 -10.36 -5.14 -2.93
C ILE A 46 -10.76 -4.49 -4.26
N PHE A 47 -10.12 -4.84 -5.38
CA PHE A 47 -10.49 -4.29 -6.69
C PHE A 47 -11.94 -4.63 -7.07
N ILE A 48 -12.38 -5.85 -6.82
CA ILE A 48 -13.77 -6.28 -7.05
C ILE A 48 -14.73 -5.48 -6.16
N LEU A 49 -14.41 -5.32 -4.87
CA LEU A 49 -15.21 -4.53 -3.94
C LEU A 49 -15.27 -3.05 -4.35
N THR A 50 -14.17 -2.47 -4.82
CA THR A 50 -14.15 -1.10 -5.33
C THR A 50 -14.99 -0.94 -6.59
N ALA A 51 -14.91 -1.89 -7.53
CA ALA A 51 -15.75 -1.89 -8.73
C ALA A 51 -17.24 -2.01 -8.39
N ALA A 52 -17.59 -2.88 -7.43
CA ALA A 52 -18.95 -3.01 -6.92
C ALA A 52 -19.42 -1.72 -6.25
N SER A 53 -18.57 -1.08 -5.44
CA SER A 53 -18.87 0.19 -4.77
C SER A 53 -19.19 1.29 -5.80
N PHE A 54 -18.33 1.52 -6.80
CA PHE A 54 -18.61 2.52 -7.84
C PHE A 54 -19.89 2.23 -8.63
N PHE A 55 -20.15 0.95 -8.94
CA PHE A 55 -21.38 0.57 -9.63
C PHE A 55 -22.64 0.80 -8.77
N LEU A 56 -22.57 0.49 -7.47
CA LEU A 56 -23.67 0.75 -6.53
C LEU A 56 -23.90 2.25 -6.32
N GLN A 57 -22.86 3.09 -6.30
CA GLN A 57 -23.01 4.56 -6.29
C GLN A 57 -23.74 5.08 -7.52
N PHE A 58 -23.29 4.60 -8.68
CA PHE A 58 -23.92 4.93 -9.94
C PHE A 58 -25.40 4.53 -9.93
N LEU A 59 -25.71 3.33 -9.44
CA LEU A 59 -27.09 2.84 -9.32
C LEU A 59 -27.92 3.67 -8.32
N SER A 60 -27.35 3.97 -7.15
CA SER A 60 -27.98 4.83 -6.14
C SER A 60 -28.32 6.20 -6.71
N THR A 61 -27.42 6.79 -7.51
CA THR A 61 -27.64 8.05 -8.22
C THR A 61 -28.78 7.99 -9.25
N GLU A 62 -29.05 6.83 -9.84
CA GLU A 62 -30.16 6.66 -10.79
C GLU A 62 -31.51 6.42 -10.11
N ILE A 63 -31.51 5.79 -8.95
CA ILE A 63 -32.74 5.36 -8.25
C ILE A 63 -33.21 6.42 -7.24
N SER A 64 -32.27 7.11 -6.59
CA SER A 64 -32.52 8.00 -5.47
C SER A 64 -32.14 9.44 -5.79
N SER A 65 -32.87 10.38 -5.20
CA SER A 65 -32.44 11.79 -5.21
C SER A 65 -31.12 11.94 -4.43
N PRO A 66 -30.12 12.69 -4.92
CA PRO A 66 -28.81 12.86 -4.26
C PRO A 66 -28.89 13.42 -2.84
N MET A 67 -29.97 14.13 -2.53
CA MET A 67 -30.22 14.76 -1.22
C MET A 67 -31.15 13.93 -0.33
N SER A 68 -31.57 12.74 -0.76
CA SER A 68 -32.40 11.88 0.08
C SER A 68 -31.59 11.35 1.28
N PRO A 69 -32.20 11.16 2.46
CA PRO A 69 -31.53 10.56 3.61
C PRO A 69 -30.93 9.18 3.29
N GLU A 70 -31.59 8.41 2.42
CA GLU A 70 -31.14 7.10 1.97
C GLU A 70 -29.85 7.18 1.15
N ALA A 71 -29.76 8.15 0.21
CA ALA A 71 -28.55 8.39 -0.57
C ALA A 71 -27.38 8.83 0.33
N ILE A 72 -27.65 9.68 1.34
CA ILE A 72 -26.64 10.12 2.31
C ILE A 72 -26.12 8.93 3.13
N VAL A 73 -27.02 8.10 3.67
CA VAL A 73 -26.61 6.91 4.43
C VAL A 73 -25.81 5.96 3.56
N HIS A 74 -26.21 5.76 2.30
CA HIS A 74 -25.46 4.96 1.33
C HIS A 74 -24.04 5.52 1.11
N ASP A 75 -23.92 6.82 0.83
CA ASP A 75 -22.63 7.50 0.65
C ASP A 75 -21.75 7.37 1.90
N MET A 76 -22.32 7.52 3.11
CA MET A 76 -21.58 7.36 4.37
C MET A 76 -21.05 5.93 4.55
N VAL A 77 -21.90 4.92 4.36
CA VAL A 77 -21.53 3.51 4.50
C VAL A 77 -20.40 3.19 3.52
N GLU A 78 -20.48 3.71 2.32
CA GLU A 78 -19.48 3.45 1.31
C GLU A 78 -18.16 4.16 1.56
N GLU A 79 -18.17 5.42 1.98
CA GLU A 79 -16.94 6.13 2.37
C GLU A 79 -16.23 5.40 3.53
N VAL A 80 -16.99 4.78 4.44
CA VAL A 80 -16.42 3.89 5.47
C VAL A 80 -15.81 2.63 4.86
N VAL A 81 -16.58 1.89 4.05
CA VAL A 81 -16.12 0.64 3.43
C VAL A 81 -14.85 0.91 2.63
N THR A 82 -14.82 2.01 1.89
CA THR A 82 -13.71 2.35 1.03
C THR A 82 -12.52 2.84 1.82
N GLY A 83 -12.69 3.68 2.84
CA GLY A 83 -11.61 4.02 3.78
C GLY A 83 -10.96 2.78 4.41
N VAL A 84 -11.75 1.76 4.78
CA VAL A 84 -11.25 0.48 5.29
C VAL A 84 -10.52 -0.33 4.22
N VAL A 85 -11.08 -0.40 3.01
CA VAL A 85 -10.48 -1.12 1.87
C VAL A 85 -9.15 -0.49 1.46
N GLU A 86 -9.09 0.84 1.38
CA GLU A 86 -7.90 1.62 1.09
C GLU A 86 -6.79 1.36 2.12
N ALA A 87 -7.16 1.37 3.40
CA ALA A 87 -6.30 1.03 4.52
C ALA A 87 -5.71 -0.38 4.39
N ILE A 88 -6.57 -1.38 4.14
CA ILE A 88 -6.14 -2.76 3.96
C ILE A 88 -5.19 -2.86 2.77
N MET A 89 -5.50 -2.21 1.65
CA MET A 89 -4.66 -2.20 0.46
C MET A 89 -3.24 -1.68 0.78
N LEU A 90 -3.13 -0.56 1.49
CA LEU A 90 -1.85 0.03 1.87
C LEU A 90 -1.04 -0.84 2.82
N LEU A 91 -1.67 -1.36 3.87
CA LEU A 91 -1.02 -2.25 4.82
C LEU A 91 -0.55 -3.53 4.11
N SER A 92 -1.36 -4.06 3.20
CA SER A 92 -1.02 -5.27 2.43
C SER A 92 0.19 -5.03 1.53
N PHE A 93 0.26 -3.87 0.88
CA PHE A 93 1.41 -3.51 0.05
C PHE A 93 2.67 -3.27 0.88
N PHE A 94 2.56 -2.58 2.02
CA PHE A 94 3.68 -2.41 2.95
C PHE A 94 4.19 -3.77 3.45
N PHE A 95 3.29 -4.64 3.88
CA PHE A 95 3.62 -6.01 4.28
C PHE A 95 4.33 -6.77 3.15
N LEU A 96 3.85 -6.66 1.91
CA LEU A 96 4.46 -7.30 0.76
C LEU A 96 5.90 -6.83 0.53
N LEU A 97 6.17 -5.53 0.65
CA LEU A 97 7.53 -4.98 0.54
C LEU A 97 8.46 -5.59 1.59
N VAL A 98 7.99 -5.66 2.84
CA VAL A 98 8.79 -6.17 3.97
C VAL A 98 9.04 -7.67 3.84
N VAL A 99 8.02 -8.46 3.49
CA VAL A 99 8.20 -9.90 3.27
C VAL A 99 9.13 -10.17 2.09
N HIS A 100 9.05 -9.38 1.03
CA HIS A 100 9.89 -9.58 -0.16
C HIS A 100 11.39 -9.39 0.14
N VAL A 101 11.75 -8.49 1.06
CA VAL A 101 13.15 -8.30 1.48
C VAL A 101 13.60 -9.27 2.58
N GLY A 102 12.75 -10.22 3.01
CA GLY A 102 13.09 -11.21 4.03
C GLY A 102 12.59 -10.92 5.44
N GLY A 103 11.58 -10.05 5.59
CA GLY A 103 10.92 -9.78 6.86
C GLY A 103 11.36 -8.48 7.55
N SER A 104 10.80 -8.23 8.73
CA SER A 104 11.01 -6.97 9.48
C SER A 104 12.47 -6.78 9.88
N ASP A 105 13.15 -7.83 10.33
CA ASP A 105 14.53 -7.74 10.82
C ASP A 105 15.48 -7.31 9.70
N ARG A 106 15.35 -7.95 8.52
CA ARG A 106 16.14 -7.58 7.34
C ARG A 106 15.77 -6.19 6.82
N ALA A 107 14.50 -5.80 6.88
CA ALA A 107 14.09 -4.45 6.52
C ALA A 107 14.71 -3.40 7.46
N ILE A 108 14.74 -3.65 8.77
CA ILE A 108 15.36 -2.78 9.77
C ILE A 108 16.87 -2.68 9.54
N GLU A 109 17.53 -3.79 9.21
CA GLU A 109 18.95 -3.80 8.85
C GLU A 109 19.23 -2.97 7.59
N LEU A 110 18.40 -3.07 6.55
CA LEU A 110 18.55 -2.25 5.34
C LEU A 110 18.35 -0.76 5.66
N PHE A 111 17.43 -0.43 6.58
CA PHE A 111 17.23 0.93 7.05
C PHE A 111 18.45 1.47 7.81
N SER A 112 19.11 0.66 8.66
CA SER A 112 20.33 1.08 9.37
C SER A 112 21.52 1.20 8.42
N GLN A 113 21.69 0.27 7.48
CA GLN A 113 22.74 0.33 6.44
C GLN A 113 22.65 1.60 5.60
N PHE A 114 21.44 2.05 5.26
CA PHE A 114 21.24 3.30 4.52
C PHE A 114 21.80 4.52 5.26
N HIS A 115 21.67 4.58 6.59
CA HIS A 115 22.27 5.65 7.40
C HIS A 115 23.78 5.56 7.45
N SER A 116 24.32 4.34 7.63
CA SER A 116 25.76 4.11 7.62
C SER A 116 26.40 4.56 6.29
N MET A 117 25.73 4.29 5.16
CA MET A 117 26.18 4.78 3.84
C MET A 117 26.07 6.30 3.70
N ARG A 118 24.97 6.91 4.17
CA ARG A 118 24.78 8.37 4.10
C ARG A 118 25.79 9.13 4.97
N ASN A 119 26.08 8.63 6.16
CA ASN A 119 27.04 9.27 7.08
C ASN A 119 28.48 9.11 6.61
N ARG A 120 28.80 8.11 5.76
CA ARG A 120 30.10 7.98 5.10
C ARG A 120 30.28 8.91 3.89
N ALA A 121 29.20 9.47 3.35
CA ALA A 121 29.21 10.23 2.10
C ALA A 121 29.71 11.71 2.16
N PRO A 122 30.06 12.36 3.30
CA PRO A 122 30.62 13.71 3.28
C PRO A 122 32.08 13.79 3.77
N THR A 123 32.91 12.77 3.52
CA THR A 123 34.36 12.85 3.80
C THR A 123 35.17 12.48 2.57
N MET A 124 34.81 13.02 1.40
CA MET A 124 35.70 13.00 0.24
C MET A 124 36.23 14.42 0.00
N VAL A 125 37.52 14.54 0.30
CA VAL A 125 38.50 15.53 -0.19
C VAL A 125 38.50 16.92 0.46
N VAL A 126 38.95 16.99 1.72
CA VAL A 126 39.83 18.11 2.10
C VAL A 126 41.25 17.64 1.85
N PHE A 127 41.84 18.12 0.76
CA PHE A 127 43.26 17.97 0.47
C PHE A 127 44.05 18.75 1.54
N THR A 128 44.50 18.08 2.61
CA THR A 128 45.46 18.64 3.56
C THR A 128 46.89 18.26 3.12
N PRO A 129 47.81 19.23 2.96
CA PRO A 129 49.19 18.96 2.56
C PRO A 129 49.97 18.23 3.67
N PRO A 130 51.11 17.59 3.34
CA PRO A 130 51.82 16.70 4.25
C PRO A 130 52.51 17.51 5.34
N ALA A 131 51.99 17.46 6.56
CA ALA A 131 52.72 17.88 7.75
C ALA A 131 53.02 16.64 8.60
N THR A 132 54.30 16.31 8.65
CA THR A 132 54.96 15.35 9.52
C THR A 132 54.52 15.46 10.98
N SER A 133 53.83 14.43 11.49
CA SER A 133 53.85 13.98 12.90
C SER A 133 52.96 12.74 13.06
N PRO A 134 53.43 11.63 13.66
CA PRO A 134 52.59 10.47 13.94
C PRO A 134 51.77 10.74 15.22
N SER A 135 50.61 11.34 15.08
CA SER A 135 49.64 11.38 16.17
C SER A 135 48.86 10.06 16.21
N LEU A 136 48.78 9.46 17.40
CA LEU A 136 47.88 8.36 17.71
C LEU A 136 46.44 8.79 17.34
N GLN A 137 45.95 8.36 16.18
CA GLN A 137 44.53 8.45 15.86
C GLN A 137 43.79 7.46 16.76
N SER A 138 43.05 8.00 17.73
CA SER A 138 42.20 7.22 18.61
C SER A 138 41.14 6.50 17.79
N LYS A 139 41.15 5.17 17.89
CA LYS A 139 40.21 4.23 17.25
C LYS A 139 38.76 4.41 17.72
N THR A 140 38.51 5.33 18.65
CA THR A 140 37.24 5.54 19.37
C THR A 140 36.21 6.38 18.61
N GLY A 141 36.56 7.08 17.52
CA GLY A 141 35.61 7.92 16.78
C GLY A 141 34.67 7.18 15.81
N ASN A 142 35.00 5.94 15.41
CA ASN A 142 34.22 5.18 14.44
C ASN A 142 33.14 4.27 15.07
N GLU A 143 33.29 3.88 16.33
CA GLU A 143 32.32 3.01 17.02
C GLU A 143 31.04 3.80 17.36
N GLU A 144 31.18 5.04 17.84
CA GLU A 144 30.05 5.89 18.24
C GLU A 144 29.09 6.23 17.07
N GLY A 145 29.64 6.43 15.87
CA GLY A 145 28.84 6.66 14.66
C GLY A 145 28.12 5.41 14.12
N THR A 146 28.66 4.22 14.40
CA THR A 146 28.11 2.94 13.95
C THR A 146 26.95 2.53 14.85
N ASP A 147 27.08 2.72 16.16
CA ASP A 147 26.02 2.46 17.13
C ASP A 147 24.84 3.43 16.96
N ALA A 148 25.11 4.71 16.66
CA ALA A 148 24.07 5.68 16.34
C ALA A 148 23.29 5.35 15.06
N ALA A 149 23.95 4.79 14.03
CA ALA A 149 23.28 4.35 12.80
C ALA A 149 22.44 3.09 13.02
N ALA A 150 22.92 2.15 13.83
CA ALA A 150 22.19 0.94 14.20
C ALA A 150 20.89 1.25 14.97
N GLN A 151 20.91 2.25 15.86
CA GLN A 151 19.72 2.67 16.61
C GLN A 151 18.70 3.45 15.77
N ARG A 152 19.12 4.18 14.72
CA ARG A 152 18.22 4.98 13.87
C ARG A 152 17.35 4.15 12.92
N GLY A 153 17.85 3.01 12.44
CA GLY A 153 17.13 2.14 11.51
C GLY A 153 15.75 1.69 12.02
N PRO A 154 15.66 1.09 13.23
CA PRO A 154 14.40 0.67 13.84
C PRO A 154 13.42 1.83 14.03
N VAL A 155 13.91 3.00 14.49
CA VAL A 155 13.07 4.18 14.78
C VAL A 155 12.36 4.67 13.53
N GLU A 156 13.08 4.81 12.41
CA GLU A 156 12.49 5.30 11.17
C GLU A 156 11.56 4.28 10.52
N TYR A 157 11.87 2.97 10.61
CA TYR A 157 10.96 1.92 10.19
C TYR A 157 9.62 2.00 10.95
N MET A 158 9.66 2.15 12.28
CA MET A 158 8.46 2.33 13.09
C MET A 158 7.74 3.64 12.77
N GLN A 159 8.46 4.71 12.45
CA GLN A 159 7.87 5.99 12.06
C GLN A 159 7.06 5.86 10.76
N TYR A 160 7.61 5.22 9.73
CA TYR A 160 6.88 5.03 8.47
C TYR A 160 5.66 4.14 8.63
N ARG A 161 5.80 3.06 9.42
CA ARG A 161 4.67 2.20 9.76
C ARG A 161 3.59 2.94 10.54
N LYS A 162 3.97 3.79 11.50
CA LYS A 162 3.04 4.64 12.25
C LYS A 162 2.28 5.60 11.35
N VAL A 163 2.93 6.22 10.37
CA VAL A 163 2.25 7.09 9.38
C VAL A 163 1.18 6.31 8.60
N ILE A 164 1.49 5.08 8.17
CA ILE A 164 0.51 4.23 7.46
C ILE A 164 -0.66 3.87 8.39
N PHE A 165 -0.41 3.49 9.64
CA PHE A 165 -1.48 3.23 10.61
C PHE A 165 -2.32 4.47 10.94
N THR A 166 -1.68 5.64 11.06
CA THR A 166 -2.41 6.90 11.24
C THR A 166 -3.32 7.18 10.06
N PHE A 167 -2.85 6.97 8.82
CA PHE A 167 -3.69 7.08 7.63
C PHE A 167 -4.90 6.15 7.70
N VAL A 168 -4.68 4.87 8.06
CA VAL A 168 -5.73 3.84 8.17
C VAL A 168 -6.85 4.26 9.13
N VAL A 169 -6.52 4.94 10.22
CA VAL A 169 -7.50 5.37 11.23
C VAL A 169 -8.13 6.71 10.88
N VAL A 170 -7.33 7.69 10.44
CA VAL A 170 -7.79 9.07 10.24
C VAL A 170 -8.60 9.21 8.95
N ARG A 171 -8.26 8.48 7.88
CA ARG A 171 -8.91 8.59 6.57
C ARG A 171 -10.42 8.27 6.63
N PRO A 172 -10.88 7.15 7.22
CA PRO A 172 -12.32 6.88 7.35
C PRO A 172 -13.05 7.98 8.12
N ILE A 173 -12.47 8.47 9.22
CA ILE A 173 -13.08 9.52 10.05
C ILE A 173 -13.27 10.82 9.25
N VAL A 174 -12.24 11.23 8.52
CA VAL A 174 -12.30 12.43 7.66
C VAL A 174 -13.33 12.25 6.54
N SER A 175 -13.42 11.06 5.94
CA SER A 175 -14.37 10.76 4.87
C SER A 175 -15.82 10.85 5.36
N ILE A 176 -16.13 10.25 6.51
CA ILE A 176 -17.45 10.36 7.16
C ILE A 176 -17.76 11.82 7.45
N ALA A 177 -16.81 12.56 8.03
CA ALA A 177 -16.99 13.97 8.34
C ALA A 177 -17.25 14.81 7.08
N MET A 178 -16.64 14.48 5.93
CA MET A 178 -16.90 15.14 4.65
C MET A 178 -18.33 14.89 4.17
N VAL A 179 -18.82 13.65 4.26
CA VAL A 179 -20.21 13.33 3.89
C VAL A 179 -21.21 14.03 4.82
N VAL A 180 -20.96 14.03 6.14
CA VAL A 180 -21.81 14.75 7.09
C VAL A 180 -21.79 16.26 6.83
N ASN A 181 -20.62 16.82 6.51
CA ASN A 181 -20.50 18.25 6.21
C ASN A 181 -21.23 18.65 4.92
N ARG A 182 -21.47 17.72 3.99
CA ARG A 182 -22.33 17.95 2.82
C ARG A 182 -23.75 18.37 3.22
N TYR A 183 -24.25 17.87 4.35
CA TYR A 183 -25.58 18.22 4.88
C TYR A 183 -25.63 19.63 5.49
N TYR A 184 -24.57 20.02 6.20
CA TYR A 184 -24.50 21.32 6.86
C TYR A 184 -24.03 22.46 5.94
N ASP A 185 -23.52 22.10 4.76
CA ASP A 185 -22.99 22.99 3.73
C ASP A 185 -22.01 24.06 4.24
N ASN A 186 -21.14 23.68 5.19
CA ASN A 186 -20.13 24.60 5.71
C ASN A 186 -18.86 24.52 4.85
N TRP A 187 -18.63 25.56 4.04
CA TRP A 187 -17.46 25.68 3.16
C TRP A 187 -16.12 25.57 3.91
N GLN A 188 -15.98 26.20 5.08
CA GLN A 188 -14.72 26.24 5.82
C GLN A 188 -14.34 24.85 6.33
N VAL A 189 -15.32 24.12 6.87
CA VAL A 189 -15.15 22.73 7.31
C VAL A 189 -14.84 21.83 6.12
N ARG A 190 -15.50 22.05 4.98
CA ARG A 190 -15.26 21.30 3.73
C ARG A 190 -13.81 21.43 3.27
N LEU A 191 -13.30 22.67 3.20
CA LEU A 191 -11.92 22.96 2.82
C LEU A 191 -10.94 22.33 3.80
N ALA A 192 -11.18 22.46 5.11
CA ALA A 192 -10.31 21.91 6.13
C ALA A 192 -10.23 20.37 6.03
N LEU A 193 -11.37 19.69 5.93
CA LEU A 193 -11.43 18.22 5.80
C LEU A 193 -10.77 17.73 4.51
N ALA A 194 -11.02 18.37 3.38
CA ALA A 194 -10.39 18.02 2.11
C ALA A 194 -8.87 18.23 2.18
N SER A 195 -8.39 19.31 2.82
CA SER A 195 -6.97 19.59 3.01
C SER A 195 -6.31 18.52 3.90
N VAL A 196 -6.94 18.17 5.02
CA VAL A 196 -6.48 17.08 5.89
C VAL A 196 -6.41 15.78 5.10
N ASN A 197 -7.44 15.46 4.31
CA ASN A 197 -7.50 14.26 3.51
C ASN A 197 -6.33 14.17 2.50
N ILE A 198 -6.06 15.27 1.79
CA ILE A 198 -4.95 15.35 0.85
C ILE A 198 -3.61 15.18 1.60
N LEU A 199 -3.41 15.88 2.71
CA LEU A 199 -2.17 15.82 3.50
C LEU A 199 -1.88 14.42 4.04
N ILE A 200 -2.87 13.72 4.61
CA ILE A 200 -2.67 12.35 5.10
C ILE A 200 -2.39 11.39 3.95
N THR A 201 -3.05 11.56 2.80
CA THR A 201 -2.84 10.73 1.60
C THR A 201 -1.43 10.91 1.05
N VAL A 202 -0.99 12.16 0.88
CA VAL A 202 0.38 12.49 0.44
C VAL A 202 1.40 11.94 1.44
N SER A 203 1.17 12.11 2.75
CA SER A 203 2.07 11.58 3.78
C SER A 203 2.22 10.06 3.71
N ALA A 204 1.11 9.33 3.53
CA ALA A 204 1.13 7.88 3.36
C ALA A 204 1.78 7.43 2.04
N VAL A 205 1.69 8.23 0.98
CA VAL A 205 2.39 7.98 -0.29
C VAL A 205 3.90 8.19 -0.12
N VAL A 206 4.30 9.31 0.46
CA VAL A 206 5.71 9.63 0.73
C VAL A 206 6.34 8.59 1.65
N ALA A 207 5.67 8.17 2.72
CA ALA A 207 6.17 7.12 3.61
C ALA A 207 6.47 5.81 2.87
N ILE A 208 5.60 5.40 1.95
CA ILE A 208 5.80 4.18 1.15
C ILE A 208 6.90 4.37 0.11
N LEU A 209 6.98 5.53 -0.56
CA LEU A 209 8.08 5.83 -1.50
C LEU A 209 9.43 5.82 -0.80
N LEU A 210 9.52 6.41 0.39
CA LEU A 210 10.73 6.38 1.21
C LEU A 210 11.07 4.96 1.65
N THR A 211 10.07 4.15 1.98
CA THR A 211 10.24 2.71 2.27
C THR A 211 10.79 1.97 1.05
N ILE A 212 10.17 2.12 -0.13
CA ILE A 212 10.65 1.50 -1.38
C ILE A 212 12.08 1.92 -1.66
N ARG A 213 12.39 3.22 -1.58
CA ARG A 213 13.74 3.74 -1.86
C ARG A 213 14.81 3.09 -0.97
N ARG A 214 14.49 2.82 0.30
CA ARG A 214 15.41 2.18 1.26
C ARG A 214 15.55 0.69 1.03
N LEU A 215 14.48 0.04 0.62
CA LEU A 215 14.46 -1.39 0.34
C LEU A 215 14.92 -1.74 -1.08
N PHE A 216 15.01 -0.75 -1.98
CA PHE A 216 15.20 -0.94 -3.41
C PHE A 216 16.44 -1.77 -3.76
N SER A 217 17.55 -1.59 -3.02
CA SER A 217 18.78 -2.35 -3.26
C SER A 217 18.66 -3.85 -3.01
N ALA A 218 17.66 -4.28 -2.22
CA ALA A 218 17.41 -5.68 -1.88
C ALA A 218 16.22 -6.29 -2.65
N ILE A 219 15.48 -5.49 -3.41
CA ILE A 219 14.32 -5.95 -4.19
C ILE A 219 14.81 -6.44 -5.56
N ASP A 220 14.39 -7.64 -5.95
CA ASP A 220 14.68 -8.16 -7.30
C ASP A 220 13.96 -7.31 -8.36
N SER A 221 14.67 -6.94 -9.43
CA SER A 221 14.13 -6.30 -10.63
C SER A 221 12.85 -6.98 -11.17
N ARG A 222 12.76 -8.32 -11.06
CA ARG A 222 11.59 -9.11 -11.51
C ARG A 222 10.32 -8.81 -10.71
N PHE A 223 10.47 -8.31 -9.48
CA PHE A 223 9.34 -7.94 -8.63
C PHE A 223 8.60 -6.71 -9.13
N ASN A 224 9.18 -5.90 -10.04
CA ASN A 224 8.52 -4.73 -10.63
C ASN A 224 7.82 -3.83 -9.59
N VAL A 225 8.56 -3.44 -8.55
CA VAL A 225 8.03 -2.71 -7.39
C VAL A 225 7.31 -1.42 -7.79
N LEU A 226 7.81 -0.70 -8.79
CA LEU A 226 7.22 0.55 -9.25
C LEU A 226 5.87 0.32 -9.95
N GLY A 227 5.76 -0.73 -10.77
CA GLY A 227 4.48 -1.10 -11.38
C GLY A 227 3.45 -1.49 -10.31
N LYS A 228 3.83 -2.31 -9.33
CA LYS A 228 2.95 -2.69 -8.22
C LYS A 228 2.55 -1.49 -7.35
N PHE A 229 3.50 -0.59 -7.08
CA PHE A 229 3.25 0.66 -6.37
C PHE A 229 2.28 1.54 -7.14
N PHE A 230 2.46 1.70 -8.46
CA PHE A 230 1.57 2.49 -9.30
C PHE A 230 0.14 1.94 -9.29
N VAL A 231 -0.04 0.63 -9.30
CA VAL A 231 -1.38 0.02 -9.23
C VAL A 231 -2.03 0.24 -7.87
N VAL A 232 -1.32 -0.07 -6.79
CA VAL A 232 -1.83 0.06 -5.42
C VAL A 232 -2.10 1.53 -5.07
N LYS A 233 -1.17 2.44 -5.39
CA LYS A 233 -1.33 3.86 -5.07
C LYS A 233 -2.17 4.61 -6.08
N GLY A 234 -2.14 4.21 -7.35
CA GLY A 234 -2.92 4.84 -8.40
C GLY A 234 -4.40 4.80 -8.09
N LEU A 235 -4.92 3.63 -7.69
CA LEU A 235 -6.32 3.50 -7.30
C LEU A 235 -6.68 4.40 -6.10
N LEU A 236 -5.81 4.43 -5.08
CA LEU A 236 -6.01 5.25 -3.88
C LEU A 236 -5.97 6.75 -4.17
N LEU A 237 -4.97 7.19 -4.95
CA LEU A 237 -4.82 8.58 -5.33
C LEU A 237 -5.99 9.00 -6.18
N VAL A 238 -6.36 8.22 -7.20
CA VAL A 238 -7.48 8.52 -8.08
C VAL A 238 -8.75 8.68 -7.25
N ARG A 239 -9.14 7.68 -6.45
CA ARG A 239 -10.38 7.78 -5.66
C ARG A 239 -10.36 8.93 -4.63
N SER A 240 -9.35 8.97 -3.78
CA SER A 240 -9.30 9.95 -2.68
C SER A 240 -9.11 11.39 -3.17
N PHE A 241 -8.30 11.59 -4.22
CA PHE A 241 -8.09 12.91 -4.82
C PHE A 241 -9.30 13.35 -5.63
N GLN A 242 -9.89 12.46 -6.44
CA GLN A 242 -11.07 12.80 -7.23
C GLN A 242 -12.26 13.16 -6.35
N TRP A 243 -12.50 12.42 -5.27
CA TRP A 243 -13.57 12.75 -4.34
C TRP A 243 -13.34 14.10 -3.65
N ALA A 244 -12.12 14.33 -3.14
CA ALA A 244 -11.77 15.60 -2.52
C ALA A 244 -11.90 16.78 -3.52
N ALA A 245 -11.41 16.60 -4.75
CA ALA A 245 -11.53 17.59 -5.81
C ALA A 245 -12.99 17.82 -6.19
N TYR A 246 -13.81 16.76 -6.29
CA TYR A 246 -15.23 16.87 -6.57
C TYR A 246 -15.95 17.70 -5.51
N CYS A 247 -15.73 17.38 -4.22
CA CYS A 247 -16.32 18.15 -3.13
C CYS A 247 -15.88 19.62 -3.11
N LEU A 248 -14.64 19.92 -3.52
CA LEU A 248 -14.10 21.28 -3.54
C LEU A 248 -14.58 22.09 -4.75
N LEU A 249 -14.65 21.48 -5.93
CA LEU A 249 -14.94 22.16 -7.19
C LEU A 249 -16.45 22.32 -7.45
N PHE A 250 -17.26 21.38 -6.96
CA PHE A 250 -18.70 21.38 -7.19
C PHE A 250 -19.43 21.71 -5.90
N THR A 251 -20.02 22.90 -5.85
CA THR A 251 -20.89 23.35 -4.75
C THR A 251 -22.34 22.94 -4.96
N ASP A 252 -22.77 22.82 -6.23
CA ASP A 252 -24.12 22.41 -6.59
C ASP A 252 -24.17 20.88 -6.74
N HIS A 253 -24.71 20.22 -5.74
CA HIS A 253 -24.75 18.76 -5.64
C HIS A 253 -25.94 18.12 -6.35
N ASP A 254 -26.80 18.94 -6.96
CA ASP A 254 -28.01 18.48 -7.65
C ASP A 254 -27.79 18.18 -9.14
N ASP A 255 -26.61 18.48 -9.68
CA ASP A 255 -26.28 18.16 -11.08
C ASP A 255 -26.00 16.65 -11.27
N LEU A 256 -27.08 15.91 -11.48
CA LEU A 256 -27.08 14.48 -11.79
C LEU A 256 -26.19 14.12 -12.98
N TYR A 257 -26.00 15.02 -13.96
CA TYR A 257 -25.16 14.75 -15.11
C TYR A 257 -23.68 14.68 -14.72
N MET A 258 -23.22 15.63 -13.90
CA MET A 258 -21.84 15.63 -13.39
C MET A 258 -21.57 14.44 -12.49
N LEU A 259 -22.53 14.07 -11.62
CA LEU A 259 -22.39 12.92 -10.73
C LEU A 259 -22.33 11.58 -11.51
N ARG A 260 -23.14 11.44 -12.57
CA ARG A 260 -23.07 10.28 -13.49
C ARG A 260 -21.71 10.20 -14.20
N ALA A 261 -21.22 11.32 -14.71
CA ALA A 261 -19.93 11.38 -15.40
C ALA A 261 -18.78 11.01 -14.44
N TYR A 262 -18.83 11.51 -13.21
CA TYR A 262 -17.88 11.20 -12.14
C TYR A 262 -17.80 9.69 -11.88
N TYR A 263 -18.91 9.03 -11.53
CA TYR A 263 -18.87 7.60 -11.22
C TYR A 263 -18.54 6.72 -12.43
N THR A 264 -18.92 7.15 -13.63
CA THR A 264 -18.52 6.46 -14.86
C THR A 264 -17.00 6.55 -15.06
N LEU A 265 -16.39 7.73 -14.85
CA LEU A 265 -14.94 7.90 -14.94
C LEU A 265 -14.21 7.03 -13.91
N CYS A 266 -14.67 7.02 -12.65
CA CYS A 266 -14.10 6.17 -11.61
C CYS A 266 -14.19 4.68 -11.98
N SER A 267 -15.29 4.25 -12.61
CA SER A 267 -15.45 2.87 -13.07
C SER A 267 -14.47 2.52 -14.19
N VAL A 268 -14.27 3.43 -15.17
CA VAL A 268 -13.30 3.26 -16.25
C VAL A 268 -11.88 3.14 -15.70
N GLU A 269 -11.51 4.01 -14.77
CA GLU A 269 -10.19 3.98 -14.12
C GLU A 269 -10.00 2.72 -13.28
N CYS A 270 -11.04 2.28 -12.56
CA CYS A 270 -11.01 1.02 -11.83
C CYS A 270 -10.72 -0.16 -12.77
N LEU A 271 -11.41 -0.25 -13.91
CA LEU A 271 -11.14 -1.27 -14.93
C LEU A 271 -9.71 -1.17 -15.46
N PHE A 272 -9.22 0.04 -15.74
CA PHE A 272 -7.83 0.26 -16.14
C PHE A 272 -6.86 -0.31 -15.09
N PHE A 273 -7.04 0.03 -13.81
CA PHE A 273 -6.20 -0.51 -12.74
C PHE A 273 -6.33 -2.01 -12.57
N CYS A 274 -7.51 -2.61 -12.77
CA CYS A 274 -7.70 -4.06 -12.78
C CYS A 274 -6.85 -4.72 -13.89
N VAL A 275 -6.83 -4.14 -15.09
CA VAL A 275 -6.01 -4.64 -16.21
C VAL A 275 -4.52 -4.49 -15.91
N VAL A 276 -4.09 -3.32 -15.42
CA VAL A 276 -2.67 -3.11 -15.04
C VAL A 276 -2.28 -4.03 -13.88
N PHE A 277 -3.18 -4.28 -12.92
CA PHE A 277 -2.99 -5.25 -11.84
C PHE A 277 -2.76 -6.65 -12.40
N ALA A 278 -3.59 -7.11 -13.34
CA ALA A 278 -3.44 -8.43 -13.97
C ALA A 278 -2.09 -8.63 -14.67
N VAL A 279 -1.47 -7.56 -15.16
CA VAL A 279 -0.14 -7.60 -15.79
C VAL A 279 0.99 -7.52 -14.75
N THR A 280 0.87 -6.61 -13.77
CA THR A 280 1.93 -6.32 -12.80
C THR A 280 2.00 -7.31 -11.64
N PHE A 281 0.89 -7.97 -11.31
CA PHE A 281 0.79 -8.95 -10.23
C PHE A 281 0.88 -10.40 -10.69
N ARG A 282 1.32 -10.68 -11.92
CA ARG A 282 1.49 -12.07 -12.40
C ARG A 282 2.32 -12.93 -11.44
N PRO A 283 1.98 -14.22 -11.23
CA PRO A 283 2.71 -15.13 -10.34
C PRO A 283 4.23 -15.16 -10.59
N ALA A 284 4.63 -15.07 -11.86
CA ALA A 284 6.04 -15.06 -12.28
C ALA A 284 6.87 -13.86 -11.75
N THR A 285 6.23 -12.80 -11.26
CA THR A 285 6.91 -11.63 -10.67
C THR A 285 7.33 -11.86 -9.22
N PHE A 286 6.89 -12.95 -8.59
CA PHE A 286 7.21 -13.25 -7.20
C PHE A 286 8.35 -14.28 -7.09
N ARG A 287 9.26 -14.05 -6.15
CA ARG A 287 10.30 -15.02 -5.80
C ARG A 287 9.67 -16.21 -5.07
N ARG A 288 10.04 -17.42 -5.47
CA ARG A 288 9.62 -18.65 -4.80
C ARG A 288 10.21 -18.71 -3.38
N ILE A 289 9.39 -19.02 -2.39
CA ILE A 289 9.83 -19.23 -0.99
C ILE A 289 9.49 -20.68 -0.65
N GLU A 290 10.50 -21.52 -0.49
CA GLU A 290 10.34 -22.98 -0.35
C GLU A 290 9.93 -23.42 1.07
N SER A 291 10.08 -22.54 2.06
CA SER A 291 9.80 -22.84 3.46
C SER A 291 9.06 -21.68 4.14
N PHE A 292 7.74 -21.63 3.98
CA PHE A 292 6.89 -20.80 4.83
C PHE A 292 5.94 -21.71 5.60
N PRO A 293 5.95 -21.70 6.96
CA PRO A 293 4.97 -22.46 7.72
C PRO A 293 3.58 -21.95 7.32
N GLY A 294 2.68 -22.85 6.93
CA GLY A 294 1.38 -22.52 6.35
C GLY A 294 0.68 -21.41 7.14
N MET A 295 0.49 -20.24 6.52
CA MET A 295 -0.28 -19.16 7.12
C MET A 295 -1.75 -19.52 7.04
N THR A 296 -2.45 -19.50 8.16
CA THR A 296 -3.90 -19.74 8.18
C THR A 296 -4.64 -18.63 7.44
N LEU A 297 -5.82 -18.91 6.89
CA LEU A 297 -6.71 -17.89 6.29
C LEU A 297 -7.06 -16.75 7.26
N MET A 298 -6.93 -16.97 8.58
CA MET A 298 -7.05 -15.91 9.59
C MET A 298 -5.78 -15.05 9.70
N GLY A 299 -4.59 -15.63 9.57
CA GLY A 299 -3.32 -14.89 9.49
C GLY A 299 -3.20 -14.00 8.25
N VAL A 300 -4.02 -14.26 7.23
CA VAL A 300 -4.23 -13.33 6.10
C VAL A 300 -4.73 -11.98 6.61
N TRP A 301 -5.59 -11.91 7.61
CA TRP A 301 -6.16 -10.64 8.06
C TRP A 301 -5.29 -9.90 9.08
N ASP A 302 -4.22 -10.52 9.56
CA ASP A 302 -3.31 -9.94 10.52
C ASP A 302 -2.21 -9.09 9.85
N VAL A 303 -2.66 -8.09 9.07
CA VAL A 303 -1.78 -7.14 8.37
C VAL A 303 -1.06 -6.21 9.36
N ALA A 304 -1.55 -6.17 10.60
CA ALA A 304 -1.01 -5.36 11.67
C ALA A 304 0.09 -6.08 12.46
N MET A 305 0.21 -7.41 12.40
CA MET A 305 1.35 -8.10 13.01
C MET A 305 2.67 -7.77 12.31
N HIS A 306 3.76 -7.78 13.07
CA HIS A 306 5.09 -7.67 12.49
C HIS A 306 5.33 -8.87 11.57
N PRO A 307 5.70 -8.68 10.28
CA PRO A 307 6.16 -9.79 9.48
C PRO A 307 7.50 -10.27 10.05
N ILE A 308 7.51 -11.36 10.82
CA ILE A 308 8.72 -12.05 11.30
C ILE A 308 8.51 -13.53 10.94
N PRO A 309 9.38 -14.13 10.13
CA PRO A 309 10.63 -14.65 10.69
C PRO A 309 11.90 -14.24 9.93
N ALA A 310 12.98 -14.07 10.69
CA ALA A 310 14.33 -14.32 10.20
C ALA A 310 14.45 -15.80 9.74
N PRO A 311 15.07 -16.09 8.58
CA PRO A 311 15.42 -17.46 8.21
C PRO A 311 16.38 -18.06 9.24
N ARG A 312 16.19 -19.34 9.58
CA ARG A 312 17.29 -20.15 10.15
C ARG A 312 18.45 -20.11 9.17
N ASP A 313 19.63 -19.76 9.63
CA ASP A 313 20.85 -19.88 8.86
C ASP A 313 21.00 -21.32 8.36
N VAL A 314 20.96 -21.52 7.04
CA VAL A 314 21.36 -22.79 6.42
C VAL A 314 22.85 -23.09 6.71
N ASP A 315 23.61 -22.08 7.16
CA ASP A 315 24.98 -22.23 7.65
C ASP A 315 25.09 -22.96 9.00
N ASP A 316 24.03 -23.10 9.79
CA ASP A 316 24.04 -23.98 10.97
C ASP A 316 23.98 -25.48 10.59
N GLY A 317 23.49 -25.80 9.38
CA GLY A 317 23.55 -27.16 8.83
C GLY A 317 24.94 -27.55 8.31
N LEU A 318 25.74 -26.56 7.89
CA LEU A 318 27.11 -26.75 7.42
C LEU A 318 28.15 -26.64 8.55
N LYS A 319 27.85 -25.96 9.66
CA LYS A 319 28.72 -25.90 10.84
C LYS A 319 28.55 -27.05 11.82
N ASN A 320 27.55 -27.91 11.65
CA ASN A 320 27.37 -29.10 12.50
C ASN A 320 26.87 -30.33 11.70
N PRO A 321 27.74 -31.00 10.92
CA PRO A 321 27.38 -32.24 10.20
C PRO A 321 27.00 -33.41 11.13
N ALA A 322 27.17 -33.26 12.45
CA ALA A 322 26.93 -34.31 13.44
C ALA A 322 25.45 -34.50 13.87
N ARG A 323 24.50 -33.70 13.35
CA ARG A 323 23.08 -33.80 13.74
C ARG A 323 22.14 -34.35 12.65
N MET A 324 22.70 -34.92 11.59
CA MET A 324 21.97 -35.50 10.46
C MET A 324 22.07 -37.03 10.40
N GLN A 325 22.14 -37.68 11.57
CA GLN A 325 21.94 -39.12 11.71
C GLN A 325 20.84 -39.35 12.76
N CYS A 326 19.97 -40.32 12.49
CA CYS A 326 18.81 -40.74 13.27
C CYS A 326 17.49 -39.99 12.96
N VAL A 327 16.99 -40.16 11.74
CA VAL A 327 15.57 -40.51 11.55
C VAL A 327 15.51 -41.66 10.53
N GLU A 328 15.81 -42.87 11.01
CA GLU A 328 15.19 -44.09 10.48
C GLU A 328 14.04 -44.41 11.43
N VAL A 329 12.79 -44.22 10.98
CA VAL A 329 11.65 -45.14 11.11
C VAL A 329 10.68 -44.82 9.98
#